data_AF-A0AA40PQ65-F1
#
_entry.id   AF-A0AA40PQ65-F1
#
_cell.length_a   1.000
_cell.length_b   1.000
_cell.length_c   1.000
_cell.angle_alpha   90.00
_cell.angle_beta   90.00
_cell.angle_gamma   90.00
#
_symmetry.space_group_name_H-M   'P 1'
#
loop_
_entity.id
_entity.type
_entity.pdbx_description
1 polymer ?
#
loop_
_entity_poly.entity_id
_entity_poly.type
_entity_poly.pdbx_seq_one_letter_code
_entity_poly.pdbx_strand_id
1 'polypeptide(L)'
;MRFVLHLEHLRHFQNHGSILFEALITPADCSLLETTISQFVRKISKNNLENVRWRESVFRSIPEISFVIQKRRLSTFAAELVHRPKLSLVRDYWLFPGEEIPQGNEDCQLFLPLSGRGCGSGIFFIGPYPQELYEWDNQAKSGLLLMFSSAGHAIL
;
A
#
# COMPACT_ATOMS: atom_id res chain seq x y z
N MET A 1 -12.60 -14.58 -7.62
CA MET A 1 -13.72 -13.61 -7.65
C MET A 1 -13.18 -12.27 -8.11
N ARG A 2 -13.93 -11.50 -8.92
CA ARG A 2 -13.54 -10.15 -9.31
C ARG A 2 -13.95 -9.19 -8.19
N PHE A 3 -13.02 -8.35 -7.74
CA PHE A 3 -13.31 -7.30 -6.76
C PHE A 3 -13.93 -6.11 -7.50
N VAL A 4 -14.99 -5.53 -6.93
CA VAL A 4 -15.69 -4.36 -7.45
C VAL A 4 -16.03 -3.45 -6.26
N LEU A 5 -15.83 -2.14 -6.41
CA LEU A 5 -16.26 -1.18 -5.41
C LEU A 5 -17.78 -1.03 -5.45
N HIS A 6 -18.42 -1.21 -4.30
CA HIS A 6 -19.83 -0.90 -4.13
C HIS A 6 -20.03 0.61 -3.93
N LEU A 7 -21.21 1.14 -4.29
CA LEU A 7 -21.52 2.56 -4.09
C LEU A 7 -21.35 3.01 -2.63
N GLU A 8 -21.67 2.14 -1.68
CA GLU A 8 -21.45 2.42 -0.25
C GLU A 8 -19.98 2.54 0.13
N HIS A 9 -19.06 1.83 -0.55
CA HIS A 9 -17.62 2.04 -0.34
C HIS A 9 -17.20 3.44 -0.78
N LEU A 10 -17.72 3.89 -1.93
CA LEU A 10 -17.44 5.24 -2.44
C LEU A 10 -18.00 6.32 -1.52
N ARG A 11 -19.25 6.16 -1.05
CA ARG A 11 -19.88 7.09 -0.09
C ARG A 11 -19.11 7.13 1.23
N HIS A 12 -18.74 5.97 1.76
CA HIS A 12 -17.96 5.88 3.00
C HIS A 12 -16.63 6.63 2.85
N PHE A 13 -15.90 6.39 1.77
CA PHE A 13 -14.62 7.05 1.51
C PHE A 13 -14.77 8.56 1.30
N GLN A 14 -15.79 9.02 0.57
CA GLN A 14 -16.06 10.44 0.39
C GLN A 14 -16.33 11.17 1.71
N ASN A 15 -16.99 10.50 2.67
CA ASN A 15 -17.34 11.10 3.96
C ASN A 15 -16.18 11.10 4.96
N HIS A 16 -15.32 10.07 4.95
CA HIS A 16 -14.30 9.85 5.98
C HIS A 16 -12.87 10.08 5.47
N GLY A 17 -12.66 10.19 4.15
CA GLY A 17 -11.33 10.26 3.54
C GLY A 17 -10.51 8.97 3.68
N SER A 18 -11.09 7.88 4.19
CA SER A 18 -10.42 6.59 4.35
C SER A 18 -11.41 5.43 4.30
N ILE A 19 -10.91 4.23 4.00
CA ILE A 19 -11.67 2.97 4.02
C ILE A 19 -10.74 1.77 4.19
N LEU A 20 -11.18 0.78 4.98
CA LEU A 20 -10.47 -0.49 5.19
C LEU A 20 -11.16 -1.64 4.45
N PHE A 21 -10.36 -2.49 3.80
CA PHE A 21 -10.79 -3.76 3.23
C PHE A 21 -10.00 -4.90 3.86
N GLU A 22 -10.65 -5.88 4.49
CA GLU A 22 -9.98 -6.96 5.24
C GLU A 22 -9.28 -8.01 4.34
N ALA A 23 -9.73 -8.18 3.10
CA ALA A 23 -9.25 -9.22 2.20
C ALA A 23 -8.89 -8.65 0.82
N LEU A 24 -8.20 -7.51 0.80
CA LEU A 24 -7.79 -6.84 -0.43
C LEU A 24 -6.75 -7.68 -1.20
N ILE A 25 -5.83 -8.32 -0.48
CA ILE A 25 -4.77 -9.17 -1.01
C ILE A 25 -4.80 -10.51 -0.27
N THR A 26 -4.47 -11.60 -0.96
CA THR A 26 -4.38 -12.92 -0.30
C THR A 26 -3.13 -12.99 0.58
N PRO A 27 -3.19 -13.66 1.74
CA PRO A 27 -2.02 -13.83 2.62
C PRO A 27 -0.79 -14.44 1.93
N ALA A 28 -0.99 -15.29 0.92
CA ALA A 28 0.09 -15.85 0.11
C ALA A 28 0.81 -14.78 -0.75
N ASP A 29 0.06 -13.88 -1.38
CA ASP A 29 0.62 -12.74 -2.14
C ASP A 29 1.37 -11.80 -1.17
N CYS A 30 0.85 -11.57 0.04
CA CYS A 30 1.51 -10.76 1.08
C CYS A 30 2.84 -11.38 1.55
N SER A 31 2.84 -12.68 1.87
CA SER A 31 4.03 -13.40 2.30
C SER A 31 5.12 -13.44 1.22
N LEU A 32 4.71 -13.60 -0.05
CA LEU A 32 5.62 -13.50 -1.20
C LEU A 32 6.24 -12.11 -1.31
N LEU A 33 5.43 -11.04 -1.23
CA LEU A 33 5.92 -9.67 -1.26
C LEU A 33 6.88 -9.38 -0.11
N GLU A 34 6.52 -9.72 1.13
CA GLU A 34 7.37 -9.48 2.31
C GLU A 34 8.72 -10.18 2.18
N THR A 35 8.71 -11.45 1.74
CA THR A 35 9.93 -12.23 1.55
C THR A 35 10.80 -11.62 0.44
N THR A 36 10.19 -11.23 -0.68
CA THR A 36 10.90 -10.65 -1.83
C THR A 36 11.54 -9.30 -1.47
N ILE A 37 10.76 -8.42 -0.82
CA ILE A 37 11.25 -7.12 -0.33
C ILE A 37 12.38 -7.33 0.67
N SER A 38 12.19 -8.20 1.67
CA SER A 38 13.20 -8.49 2.69
C SER A 38 14.51 -9.00 2.07
N GLN A 39 14.45 -9.95 1.13
CA GLN A 39 15.62 -10.46 0.43
C GLN A 39 16.32 -9.38 -0.41
N PHE A 40 15.56 -8.58 -1.15
CA PHE A 40 16.09 -7.48 -1.95
C PHE A 40 16.81 -6.44 -1.08
N VAL A 41 16.13 -5.94 -0.06
CA VAL A 41 16.67 -4.90 0.83
C VAL A 41 17.90 -5.42 1.56
N ARG A 42 17.90 -6.66 2.10
CA ARG A 42 19.09 -7.25 2.74
C ARG A 42 20.29 -7.32 1.80
N LYS A 43 20.05 -7.68 0.53
CA LYS A 43 21.10 -7.78 -0.49
C LYS A 43 21.73 -6.43 -0.81
N ILE A 44 20.93 -5.38 -1.01
CA ILE A 44 21.44 -4.06 -1.39
C ILE A 44 22.00 -3.28 -0.18
N SER A 45 21.43 -3.46 1.01
CA SER A 45 21.84 -2.76 2.21
C SER A 45 23.03 -3.38 2.92
N LYS A 46 23.53 -4.53 2.42
CA LYS A 46 24.54 -5.37 3.10
C LYS A 46 24.13 -5.67 4.56
N ASN A 47 22.85 -6.00 4.75
CA ASN A 47 22.17 -6.22 6.04
C ASN A 47 21.94 -4.98 6.94
N ASN A 48 22.17 -3.76 6.46
CA ASN A 48 21.76 -2.55 7.19
C ASN A 48 20.30 -2.18 6.89
N LEU A 49 19.36 -2.89 7.53
CA LEU A 49 17.92 -2.70 7.34
C LEU A 49 17.38 -1.39 7.96
N GLU A 50 18.09 -0.81 8.91
CA GLU A 50 17.70 0.43 9.60
C GLU A 50 17.77 1.65 8.67
N ASN A 51 18.57 1.57 7.61
CA ASN A 51 18.67 2.66 6.64
C ASN A 51 17.42 2.72 5.76
N VAL A 52 16.54 3.68 6.12
CA VAL A 52 15.29 4.07 5.47
C VAL A 52 15.39 4.15 3.94
N ARG A 53 16.51 4.67 3.41
CA ARG A 53 16.68 4.90 1.97
C ARG A 53 16.53 3.63 1.12
N TRP A 54 16.91 2.47 1.65
CA TRP A 54 16.83 1.20 0.91
C TRP A 54 15.41 0.61 0.87
N ARG A 55 14.48 1.17 1.66
CA ARG A 55 13.09 0.73 1.80
C ARG A 55 12.11 1.62 1.04
N GLU A 56 12.58 2.71 0.46
CA GLU A 56 11.81 3.62 -0.39
C GLU A 56 11.88 3.22 -1.86
N SER A 57 10.77 3.38 -2.59
CA SER A 57 10.69 3.19 -4.04
C SER A 57 11.14 1.79 -4.51
N VAL A 58 10.90 0.76 -3.70
CA VAL A 58 11.28 -0.63 -3.98
C VAL A 58 10.51 -1.21 -5.17
N PHE A 59 9.32 -0.70 -5.49
CA PHE A 59 8.57 -1.06 -6.71
C PHE A 59 9.39 -0.88 -8.01
N ARG A 60 10.40 -0.01 -8.01
CA ARG A 60 11.28 0.20 -9.17
C ARG A 60 12.21 -0.98 -9.44
N SER A 61 12.46 -1.81 -8.43
CA SER A 61 13.37 -2.95 -8.50
C SER A 61 12.67 -4.30 -8.29
N ILE A 62 11.45 -4.28 -7.74
CA ILE A 62 10.66 -5.47 -7.39
C ILE A 62 9.39 -5.50 -8.26
N PRO A 63 9.40 -6.20 -9.40
CA PRO A 63 8.26 -6.25 -10.32
C PRO A 63 7.01 -6.89 -9.70
N GLU A 64 7.17 -7.73 -8.67
CA GLU A 64 6.06 -8.36 -7.92
C GLU A 64 5.11 -7.33 -7.33
N ILE A 65 5.61 -6.13 -6.94
CA ILE A 65 4.78 -5.05 -6.41
C ILE A 65 3.83 -4.54 -7.50
N SER A 66 4.37 -4.22 -8.68
CA SER A 66 3.60 -3.80 -9.85
C SER A 66 2.61 -4.89 -10.29
N PHE A 67 3.03 -6.15 -10.27
CA PHE A 67 2.17 -7.28 -10.59
C PHE A 67 0.97 -7.38 -9.64
N VAL A 68 1.17 -7.24 -8.33
CA VAL A 68 0.08 -7.27 -7.34
C VAL A 68 -0.87 -6.09 -7.53
N ILE A 69 -0.35 -4.88 -7.78
CA ILE A 69 -1.15 -3.69 -8.06
C ILE A 69 -2.05 -3.90 -9.28
N GLN A 70 -1.51 -4.45 -10.36
CA GLN A 70 -2.25 -4.72 -11.59
C GLN A 70 -3.26 -5.87 -11.39
N LYS A 71 -2.83 -7.00 -10.81
CA LYS A 71 -3.66 -8.18 -10.54
C LYS A 71 -4.88 -7.86 -9.67
N ARG A 72 -4.69 -6.98 -8.66
CA ARG A 72 -5.75 -6.56 -7.73
C ARG A 72 -6.41 -5.24 -8.12
N ARG A 73 -6.03 -4.64 -9.25
CA ARG A 73 -6.55 -3.36 -9.76
C ARG A 73 -6.49 -2.23 -8.74
N LEU A 74 -5.45 -2.20 -7.90
CA LEU A 74 -5.35 -1.28 -6.75
C LEU A 74 -5.30 0.18 -7.21
N SER A 75 -4.59 0.47 -8.31
CA SER A 75 -4.54 1.81 -8.90
C SER A 75 -5.89 2.26 -9.46
N THR A 76 -6.70 1.32 -9.98
CA THR A 76 -8.06 1.60 -10.43
C THR A 76 -8.97 1.89 -9.26
N PHE A 77 -8.90 1.11 -8.18
CA PHE A 77 -9.69 1.36 -6.98
C PHE A 77 -9.34 2.70 -6.34
N ALA A 78 -8.05 3.02 -6.22
CA ALA A 78 -7.61 4.33 -5.77
C ALA A 78 -8.21 5.45 -6.64
N ALA A 79 -8.14 5.31 -7.97
CA ALA A 79 -8.67 6.31 -8.91
C ALA A 79 -10.20 6.49 -8.78
N GLU A 80 -10.95 5.39 -8.62
CA GLU A 80 -12.40 5.41 -8.40
C GLU A 80 -12.77 6.07 -7.05
N LEU A 81 -12.03 5.78 -5.98
CA LEU A 81 -12.26 6.36 -4.64
C LEU A 81 -12.08 7.89 -4.63
N VAL A 82 -11.10 8.42 -5.36
CA VAL A 82 -10.80 9.87 -5.41
C VAL A 82 -11.32 10.58 -6.67
N HIS A 83 -12.18 9.93 -7.45
CA HIS A 83 -12.80 10.51 -8.66
C HIS A 83 -11.79 11.04 -9.68
N ARG A 84 -10.70 10.29 -9.89
CA ARG A 84 -9.67 10.58 -10.90
C ARG A 84 -9.81 9.63 -12.09
N PRO A 85 -9.51 10.08 -13.32
CA PRO A 85 -9.59 9.22 -14.51
C PRO A 85 -8.56 8.08 -14.46
N LYS A 86 -7.40 8.33 -13.87
CA LYS A 86 -6.31 7.36 -13.72
C LYS A 86 -5.37 7.83 -12.61
N LEU A 87 -4.82 6.86 -11.88
CA LEU A 87 -3.67 7.05 -10.99
C LEU A 87 -2.57 6.05 -11.31
N SER A 88 -1.33 6.45 -11.04
CA SER A 88 -0.14 5.62 -11.16
C SER A 88 0.58 5.57 -9.81
N LEU A 89 1.22 4.43 -9.49
CA LEU A 89 2.11 4.36 -8.33
C LEU A 89 3.34 5.24 -8.61
N VAL A 90 3.62 6.18 -7.71
CA VAL A 90 4.78 7.10 -7.85
C VAL A 90 5.83 6.87 -6.77
N ARG A 91 5.43 6.35 -5.62
CA ARG A 91 6.30 6.04 -4.48
C ARG A 91 5.71 4.86 -3.72
N ASP A 92 6.59 4.05 -3.14
CA ASP A 92 6.24 3.12 -2.08
C ASP A 92 7.25 3.21 -0.94
N TYR A 93 6.87 2.69 0.22
CA TYR A 93 7.73 2.64 1.39
C TYR A 93 7.44 1.40 2.24
N TRP A 94 8.47 0.61 2.52
CA TRP A 94 8.37 -0.57 3.38
C TRP A 94 8.67 -0.22 4.85
N LEU A 95 7.65 -0.37 5.68
CA LEU A 95 7.56 0.12 7.05
C LEU A 95 7.55 -1.02 8.07
N PHE A 96 8.05 -0.74 9.28
CA PHE A 96 8.02 -1.63 10.45
C PHE A 96 7.38 -0.94 11.67
N PRO A 97 6.70 -1.67 12.56
CA PRO A 97 6.05 -1.11 13.75
C PRO A 97 6.94 -0.13 14.53
N GLY A 98 6.34 0.97 14.97
CA GLY A 98 7.01 2.09 15.64
C GLY A 98 7.49 3.20 14.69
N GLU A 99 7.38 3.03 13.38
CA GLU A 99 7.73 4.06 12.39
C GLU A 99 6.53 4.92 12.00
N GLU A 100 6.68 6.25 11.99
CA GLU A 100 5.58 7.09 11.50
C GLU A 100 5.29 6.85 10.02
N ILE A 101 4.02 6.63 9.69
CA ILE A 101 3.56 6.53 8.30
C ILE A 101 3.64 7.94 7.70
N PRO A 102 4.50 8.19 6.70
CA PRO A 102 4.74 9.53 6.20
C PRO A 102 3.48 10.10 5.55
N GLN A 103 3.17 11.35 5.87
CA GLN A 103 2.11 12.08 5.18
C GLN A 103 2.57 12.42 3.75
N GLY A 104 1.87 11.84 2.77
CA GLY A 104 2.08 12.14 1.36
C GLY A 104 1.12 13.21 0.85
N ASN A 105 1.53 13.90 -0.21
CA ASN A 105 0.70 14.87 -0.96
C ASN A 105 0.08 14.26 -2.22
N GLU A 106 0.22 12.95 -2.40
CA GLU A 106 -0.33 12.20 -3.50
C GLU A 106 -1.87 12.13 -3.43
N ASP A 107 -2.51 11.86 -4.58
CA ASP A 107 -3.98 11.87 -4.66
C ASP A 107 -4.63 10.81 -3.77
N CYS A 108 -3.98 9.65 -3.58
CA CYS A 108 -4.46 8.58 -2.71
C CYS A 108 -3.31 7.71 -2.21
N GLN A 109 -3.37 7.29 -0.95
CA GLN A 109 -2.44 6.31 -0.37
C GLN A 109 -3.14 4.99 -0.08
N LEU A 110 -2.38 3.91 -0.08
CA LEU A 110 -2.81 2.58 0.33
C LEU A 110 -1.76 1.97 1.25
N PHE A 111 -2.14 1.66 2.49
CA PHE A 111 -1.32 0.88 3.40
C PHE A 111 -1.71 -0.60 3.34
N LEU A 112 -0.72 -1.47 3.12
CA LEU A 112 -0.88 -2.92 3.04
C LEU A 112 -0.10 -3.59 4.18
N PRO A 113 -0.76 -4.08 5.23
CA PRO A 113 -0.14 -5.00 6.17
C PRO A 113 0.30 -6.27 5.44
N LEU A 114 1.61 -6.56 5.45
CA LEU A 114 2.16 -7.74 4.76
C LEU A 114 2.23 -8.97 5.67
N SER A 115 2.18 -8.77 6.98
CA SER A 115 2.26 -9.82 7.99
C SER A 115 1.51 -9.43 9.25
N GLY A 116 1.34 -10.38 10.18
CA GLY A 116 0.56 -10.16 11.40
C GLY A 116 -0.92 -10.49 11.23
N ARG A 117 -1.76 -9.96 12.14
CA ARG A 117 -3.19 -10.27 12.23
C ARG A 117 -4.00 -9.66 11.10
N GLY A 118 -3.65 -8.46 10.64
CA GLY A 118 -4.33 -7.83 9.50
C GLY A 118 -3.66 -8.08 8.15
N CYS A 119 -2.84 -9.13 8.04
CA CYS A 119 -2.23 -9.52 6.78
C CYS A 119 -3.29 -9.72 5.69
N GLY A 120 -3.10 -9.06 4.54
CA GLY A 120 -4.05 -9.10 3.42
C GLY A 120 -5.10 -7.99 3.44
N SER A 121 -5.21 -7.26 4.55
CA SER A 121 -6.00 -6.04 4.58
C SER A 121 -5.39 -4.95 3.70
N GLY A 122 -6.17 -3.93 3.39
CA GLY A 122 -5.67 -2.71 2.77
C GLY A 122 -6.49 -1.51 3.19
N ILE A 123 -5.79 -0.45 3.54
CA ILE A 123 -6.38 0.81 4.02
C ILE A 123 -6.09 1.86 2.96
N PHE A 124 -7.12 2.30 2.24
CA PHE A 124 -7.02 3.46 1.37
C PHE A 124 -7.31 4.72 2.18
N PHE A 125 -6.57 5.80 1.92
CA PHE A 125 -6.78 7.07 2.60
C PHE A 125 -6.24 8.26 1.80
N ILE A 126 -6.67 9.46 2.19
CA ILE A 126 -6.10 10.75 1.78
C ILE A 126 -5.61 11.50 3.03
N GLY A 127 -4.48 12.21 2.90
CA GLY A 127 -3.93 12.99 4.00
C GLY A 127 -3.21 12.13 5.04
N PRO A 128 -3.39 12.38 6.35
CA PRO A 128 -2.70 11.62 7.39
C PRO A 128 -3.24 10.20 7.51
N TYR A 129 -2.38 9.28 7.97
CA TYR A 129 -2.78 7.89 8.20
C TYR A 129 -3.89 7.79 9.26
N PRO A 130 -5.00 7.06 9.00
CA PRO A 130 -6.14 6.98 9.92
C PRO A 130 -5.87 5.97 11.04
N GLN A 131 -5.09 6.38 12.06
CA GLN A 131 -4.69 5.51 13.18
C GLN A 131 -5.90 4.88 13.90
N GLU A 132 -7.00 5.62 14.02
CA GLU A 132 -8.24 5.17 14.66
C GLU A 132 -8.95 4.04 13.88
N LEU A 133 -8.76 3.98 12.57
CA LEU A 133 -9.36 2.96 11.71
C LEU A 133 -8.56 1.65 11.77
N TYR A 134 -7.23 1.74 11.89
CA TYR A 134 -6.35 0.58 11.93
C TYR A 134 -5.06 0.88 12.70
N GLU A 135 -4.97 0.35 13.91
CA GLU A 135 -3.79 0.41 14.78
C GLU A 135 -2.68 -0.52 14.27
N TRP A 136 -1.96 -0.09 13.23
CA TRP A 136 -1.03 -0.96 12.51
C TRP A 136 0.14 -1.47 13.38
N ASP A 137 0.60 -0.69 14.36
CA ASP A 137 1.66 -1.09 15.31
C ASP A 137 1.32 -2.37 16.09
N ASN A 138 0.03 -2.59 16.36
CA ASN A 138 -0.46 -3.74 17.10
C ASN A 138 -0.90 -4.90 16.20
N GLN A 139 -1.06 -4.65 14.90
CA GLN A 139 -1.71 -5.58 13.99
C GLN A 139 -0.79 -6.16 12.92
N ALA A 140 0.31 -5.49 12.59
CA ALA A 140 1.25 -5.91 11.55
C ALA A 140 2.68 -6.03 12.06
N LYS A 141 3.52 -6.85 11.41
CA LYS A 141 4.98 -6.85 11.67
C LYS A 141 5.77 -6.11 10.60
N SER A 142 5.19 -5.94 9.42
CA SER A 142 5.64 -5.01 8.40
C SER A 142 4.46 -4.57 7.53
N GLY A 143 4.60 -3.43 6.89
CA GLY A 143 3.59 -2.89 5.98
C GLY A 143 4.22 -2.24 4.77
N LEU A 144 3.51 -2.24 3.65
CA LEU A 144 3.90 -1.54 2.44
C LEU A 144 2.94 -0.37 2.21
N LEU A 145 3.47 0.84 2.27
CA LEU A 145 2.75 2.04 1.88
C LEU A 145 2.93 2.26 0.37
N LEU A 146 1.82 2.41 -0.35
CA LEU A 146 1.78 2.71 -1.77
C LEU A 146 1.14 4.09 -1.96
N MET A 147 1.79 4.97 -2.74
CA MET A 147 1.31 6.33 -2.99
C MET A 147 0.98 6.49 -4.47
N PHE A 148 -0.28 6.84 -4.75
CA PHE A 148 -0.85 6.94 -6.09
C PHE A 148 -1.11 8.39 -6.46
N SER A 149 -0.64 8.81 -7.64
CA SER A 149 -0.84 10.17 -8.15
C SER A 149 -1.27 10.17 -9.61
N SER A 150 -2.08 11.15 -9.96
CA SER A 150 -2.53 11.51 -11.30
C SER A 150 -1.45 12.19 -12.13
N ALA A 151 -0.45 12.81 -11.48
CA ALA A 151 0.75 13.35 -12.11
C ALA A 151 1.78 12.25 -12.48
N GLY A 152 1.59 11.03 -11.97
CA GLY A 152 2.48 9.90 -12.21
C GLY A 152 2.32 9.32 -13.61
N HIS A 153 3.45 9.06 -14.29
CA HIS A 153 3.45 8.28 -15.53
C HIS A 153 3.03 6.84 -15.24
N ALA A 154 2.27 6.25 -16.14
CA ALA A 154 1.81 4.87 -16.00
C ALA A 154 3.00 3.91 -15.93
N ILE A 155 3.02 3.05 -14.92
CA ILE A 155 3.87 1.85 -14.93
C ILE A 155 3.21 0.89 -15.92
N LEU A 156 3.79 0.79 -17.12
CA LEU A 156 3.42 -0.17 -18.16
C LEU A 156 3.93 -1.57 -17.80
#